data_AF-A0A965PQ62-F1
#
_entry.id   AF-A0A965PQ62-F1
#
_cell.length_a   1.000
_cell.length_b   1.000
_cell.length_c   1.000
_cell.angle_alpha   90.00
_cell.angle_beta   90.00
_cell.angle_gamma   90.00
#
_symmetry.space_group_name_H-M   'P 1'
#
loop_
_entity.id
_entity.type
_entity.pdbx_description
1 polymer ?
#
loop_
_entity_poly.entity_id
_entity_poly.type
_entity_poly.pdbx_seq_one_letter_code
_entity_poly.pdbx_strand_id
1 'polypeptide(L)'
;MAAARRSRARRREILSSDAGTKHGKNASAVIFDEVHTFADRDLYDAMVTSMGARQQPLIVSITTAGHDRESLCWELHAYAEKVRDGLVEDHAFYPAVFSAPIDANWKSPKVWHKANPSLGVTVTEAFLQAECDKAKELPAYETTFRQLYLCQWTESKKAWISTDAWAACASSDATAERLAGRECYGGLDLSTTTDLSALSLIFPCDDGSVDVLFWVWCPEEGIRRRSRSDRAPYDVWAVKGFLHPTPGAVVDYDFIAETIRQCCKRFAVKSLG
;
A
#
# COMPACT_ATOMS: atom_id res chain seq x y z
N MET A 1 56.77 32.63 -0.29
CA MET A 1 56.55 31.29 -0.87
C MET A 1 55.06 31.11 -1.15
N ALA A 2 54.63 31.34 -2.39
CA ALA A 2 53.25 31.08 -2.81
C ALA A 2 53.12 29.58 -3.12
N ALA A 3 52.40 28.84 -2.27
CA ALA A 3 52.06 27.45 -2.53
C ALA A 3 51.09 27.40 -3.72
N ALA A 4 51.59 26.93 -4.87
CA ALA A 4 50.78 26.67 -6.05
C ALA A 4 49.65 25.70 -5.70
N ARG A 5 48.42 26.21 -5.72
CA ARG A 5 47.20 25.44 -5.52
C ARG A 5 47.01 24.54 -6.76
N ARG A 6 47.60 23.34 -6.73
CA ARG A 6 47.38 22.29 -7.75
C ARG A 6 45.86 22.13 -7.95
N SER A 7 45.38 22.34 -9.17
CA SER A 7 43.98 22.07 -9.53
C SER A 7 43.73 20.57 -9.31
N ARG A 8 42.87 20.22 -8.35
CA ARG A 8 42.42 18.83 -8.20
C ARG A 8 41.53 18.52 -9.41
N ALA A 9 41.97 17.58 -10.25
CA ALA A 9 41.17 17.07 -11.36
C ALA A 9 39.80 16.60 -10.85
N ARG A 10 38.72 17.09 -11.45
CA ARG A 10 37.36 16.64 -11.14
C ARG A 10 37.16 15.27 -11.80
N ARG A 11 37.06 14.22 -11.00
CA ARG A 11 36.85 12.83 -11.45
C ARG A 11 35.37 12.48 -11.33
N ARG A 12 34.78 11.92 -12.38
CA ARG A 12 33.43 11.34 -12.38
C ARG A 12 33.56 9.85 -12.64
N GLU A 13 32.78 9.05 -11.93
CA GLU A 13 32.73 7.60 -12.10
C GLU A 13 31.27 7.16 -12.16
N ILE A 14 30.99 6.19 -13.04
CA ILE A 14 29.68 5.56 -13.14
C ILE A 14 29.79 4.20 -12.46
N LEU A 15 28.83 3.89 -11.60
CA LEU A 15 28.79 2.65 -10.83
C LEU A 15 27.45 1.97 -11.04
N SER A 16 27.49 0.72 -11.53
CA SER A 16 26.32 -0.16 -11.52
C SER A 16 26.10 -0.70 -10.11
N SER A 17 24.85 -0.95 -9.72
CA SER A 17 24.48 -1.58 -8.45
C SER A 17 25.19 -2.92 -8.21
N ASP A 18 25.29 -3.76 -9.25
CA ASP A 18 25.79 -5.15 -9.20
C ASP A 18 27.30 -5.33 -8.93
N ALA A 19 28.11 -4.26 -8.93
CA ALA A 19 29.57 -4.39 -8.82
C ALA A 19 30.07 -4.36 -7.35
N GLY A 20 30.55 -5.49 -6.86
CA GLY A 20 30.83 -5.81 -5.45
C GLY A 20 32.12 -5.28 -4.78
N THR A 21 32.68 -4.12 -5.16
CA THR A 21 33.79 -3.52 -4.36
C THR A 21 33.76 -1.99 -4.44
N LYS A 22 33.22 -1.32 -3.40
CA LYS A 22 33.03 0.15 -3.41
C LYS A 22 33.40 0.90 -2.13
N HIS A 23 33.95 0.23 -1.12
CA HIS A 23 34.48 0.92 0.06
C HIS A 23 35.71 1.78 -0.31
N GLY A 24 35.77 3.03 0.19
CA GLY A 24 36.95 3.90 0.07
C GLY A 24 36.90 5.01 -0.98
N LYS A 25 35.74 5.31 -1.58
CA LYS A 25 35.62 6.43 -2.52
C LYS A 25 35.46 7.74 -1.79
N ASN A 26 36.46 8.63 -1.78
CA ASN A 26 36.30 9.94 -1.13
C ASN A 26 35.41 10.89 -1.98
N ALA A 27 34.12 10.58 -2.13
CA ALA A 27 33.18 11.26 -3.02
C ALA A 27 32.72 12.60 -2.45
N SER A 28 32.70 13.65 -3.30
CA SER A 28 32.11 14.95 -2.93
C SER A 28 30.62 15.04 -3.25
N ALA A 29 30.16 14.28 -4.24
CA ALA A 29 28.75 14.20 -4.61
C ALA A 29 28.43 12.79 -5.09
N VAL A 30 27.26 12.27 -4.72
CA VAL A 30 26.74 10.99 -5.17
C VAL A 30 25.32 11.20 -5.67
N ILE A 31 25.02 10.67 -6.85
CA ILE A 31 23.67 10.66 -7.41
C ILE A 31 23.27 9.20 -7.52
N PHE A 32 22.24 8.81 -6.77
CA PHE A 32 21.57 7.54 -6.94
C PHE A 32 20.36 7.76 -7.83
N ASP A 33 20.30 7.01 -8.91
CA ASP A 33 19.17 7.01 -9.81
C ASP A 33 18.42 5.68 -9.67
N GLU A 34 17.11 5.73 -9.88
CA GLU A 34 16.18 4.61 -9.72
C GLU A 34 16.36 3.80 -8.43
N VAL A 35 16.40 4.52 -7.29
CA VAL A 35 16.60 3.91 -5.96
C VAL A 35 15.58 2.80 -5.65
N HIS A 36 14.37 2.85 -6.22
CA HIS A 36 13.37 1.78 -6.08
C HIS A 36 13.83 0.41 -6.62
N THR A 37 14.88 0.36 -7.44
CA THR A 37 15.42 -0.89 -8.02
C THR A 37 16.53 -1.51 -7.17
N PHE A 38 16.96 -0.83 -6.10
CA PHE A 38 18.08 -1.30 -5.29
C PHE A 38 17.63 -2.50 -4.46
N ALA A 39 18.35 -3.61 -4.57
CA ALA A 39 18.03 -4.85 -3.88
C ALA A 39 18.29 -4.76 -2.36
N ASP A 40 19.32 -4.02 -1.96
CA ASP A 40 19.73 -3.86 -0.57
C ASP A 40 20.31 -2.46 -0.31
N ARG A 41 20.77 -2.24 0.93
CA ARG A 41 21.33 -0.97 1.39
C ARG A 41 22.83 -0.83 1.17
N ASP A 42 23.54 -1.90 0.82
CA ASP A 42 24.99 -1.96 0.94
C ASP A 42 25.67 -0.88 0.10
N LEU A 43 25.19 -0.69 -1.13
CA LEU A 43 25.69 0.36 -2.02
C LEU A 43 25.42 1.76 -1.46
N TYR A 44 24.21 1.99 -0.97
CA TYR A 44 23.80 3.30 -0.47
C TYR A 44 24.66 3.69 0.74
N ASP A 45 24.73 2.80 1.72
CA ASP A 45 25.47 3.03 2.97
C ASP A 45 26.98 3.14 2.71
N ALA A 46 27.55 2.30 1.82
CA ALA A 46 28.96 2.40 1.44
C ALA A 46 29.30 3.75 0.80
N MET A 47 28.43 4.29 -0.06
CA MET A 47 28.66 5.58 -0.70
C MET A 47 28.43 6.75 0.26
N VAL A 48 27.40 6.70 1.12
CA VAL A 48 27.15 7.71 2.16
C VAL A 48 28.35 7.82 3.11
N THR A 49 28.81 6.69 3.65
CA THR A 49 29.93 6.65 4.61
C THR A 49 31.25 7.13 3.99
N SER A 50 31.43 6.91 2.69
CA SER A 50 32.61 7.34 1.95
C SER A 50 32.83 8.87 1.91
N MET A 51 31.77 9.64 2.18
CA MET A 51 31.78 11.10 2.14
C MET A 51 32.22 11.77 3.44
N GLY A 52 32.46 11.01 4.52
CA GLY A 52 32.72 11.57 5.87
C GLY A 52 33.92 12.51 5.97
N ALA A 53 34.88 12.44 5.04
CA ALA A 53 36.03 13.36 4.98
C ALA A 53 35.75 14.69 4.25
N ARG A 54 34.54 14.88 3.71
CA ARG A 54 34.16 16.08 2.94
C ARG A 54 33.41 17.07 3.82
N GLN A 55 33.73 18.35 3.63
CA GLN A 55 33.10 19.45 4.38
C GLN A 55 31.68 19.77 3.88
N GLN A 56 31.40 19.55 2.59
CA GLN A 56 30.11 19.84 1.96
C GLN A 56 29.74 18.70 0.98
N PRO A 57 29.48 17.49 1.51
CA PRO A 57 29.03 16.38 0.68
C PRO A 57 27.60 16.62 0.18
N LEU A 58 27.28 16.15 -1.03
CA LEU A 58 25.92 16.19 -1.57
C LEU A 58 25.48 14.79 -2.02
N ILE A 59 24.32 14.34 -1.53
CA ILE A 59 23.65 13.13 -2.01
C ILE A 59 22.36 13.54 -2.69
N VAL A 60 22.12 13.02 -3.88
CA VAL A 60 20.87 13.19 -4.62
C VAL A 60 20.31 11.80 -4.89
N SER A 61 19.11 11.52 -4.38
CA SER A 61 18.39 10.28 -4.64
C SER A 61 17.20 10.59 -5.53
N ILE A 62 17.19 10.02 -6.74
CA ILE A 62 16.15 10.19 -7.75
C ILE A 62 15.49 8.83 -7.95
N THR A 63 14.17 8.80 -7.96
CA THR A 63 13.41 7.55 -8.12
C THR A 63 11.96 7.85 -8.46
N THR A 64 11.29 6.87 -9.05
CA THR A 64 9.83 6.73 -9.01
C THR A 64 9.40 5.91 -7.78
N ALA A 65 8.09 5.85 -7.52
CA ALA A 65 7.56 5.01 -6.45
C ALA A 65 7.87 3.52 -6.70
N GLY A 66 8.21 2.79 -5.65
CA GLY A 66 8.34 1.34 -5.70
C GLY A 66 7.05 0.62 -5.33
N HIS A 67 7.16 -0.69 -5.12
CA HIS A 67 6.08 -1.54 -4.61
C HIS A 67 6.39 -2.16 -3.25
N ASP A 68 7.68 -2.35 -2.94
CA ASP A 68 8.13 -2.95 -1.70
C ASP A 68 8.25 -1.91 -0.57
N ARG A 69 7.47 -2.11 0.49
CA ARG A 69 7.43 -1.27 1.69
C ARG A 69 8.53 -1.63 2.71
N GLU A 70 9.34 -2.64 2.44
CA GLU A 70 10.53 -2.98 3.23
C GLU A 70 11.83 -2.50 2.56
N SER A 71 11.73 -1.96 1.34
CA SER A 71 12.87 -1.47 0.56
C SER A 71 13.52 -0.21 1.14
N LEU A 72 14.80 0.00 0.83
CA LEU A 72 15.53 1.26 1.07
C LEU A 72 14.78 2.47 0.49
N CYS A 73 14.20 2.31 -0.70
CA CYS A 73 13.44 3.39 -1.34
C CYS A 73 12.23 3.81 -0.50
N TRP A 74 11.51 2.84 0.08
CA TRP A 74 10.40 3.14 0.97
C TRP A 74 10.85 3.81 2.26
N GLU A 75 11.96 3.36 2.86
CA GLU A 75 12.56 4.01 4.04
C GLU A 75 12.86 5.50 3.78
N LEU A 76 13.57 5.78 2.67
CA LEU A 76 13.90 7.15 2.26
C LEU A 76 12.66 7.98 1.95
N HIS A 77 11.66 7.38 1.29
CA HIS A 77 10.39 8.04 1.00
C HIS A 77 9.63 8.41 2.28
N ALA A 78 9.47 7.46 3.21
CA ALA A 78 8.79 7.69 4.47
C ALA A 78 9.50 8.73 5.34
N TYR A 79 10.85 8.77 5.30
CA TYR A 79 11.63 9.83 5.94
C TYR A 79 11.38 11.20 5.27
N ALA A 80 11.42 11.25 3.93
CA ALA A 80 11.16 12.45 3.16
C ALA A 80 9.77 13.07 3.45
N GLU A 81 8.74 12.24 3.60
CA GLU A 81 7.40 12.69 3.98
C GLU A 81 7.38 13.29 5.40
N LYS A 82 8.05 12.66 6.37
CA LYS A 82 8.14 13.19 7.74
C LYS A 82 8.86 14.54 7.79
N VAL A 83 9.92 14.72 7.01
CA VAL A 83 10.65 16.01 6.93
C VAL A 83 9.78 17.07 6.24
N ARG A 84 9.16 16.73 5.11
CA ARG A 84 8.24 17.63 4.36
C ARG A 84 7.10 18.13 5.25
N ASP A 85 6.52 17.24 6.04
CA ASP A 85 5.35 17.51 6.87
C ASP A 85 5.72 18.10 8.25
N GLY A 86 7.03 18.33 8.51
CA GLY A 86 7.52 18.94 9.74
C GLY A 86 7.46 18.03 10.98
N LEU A 87 7.26 16.73 10.80
CA LEU A 87 7.30 15.73 11.88
C LEU A 87 8.73 15.43 12.32
N VAL A 88 9.70 15.65 11.43
CA VAL A 88 11.15 15.56 11.68
C VAL A 88 11.78 16.86 11.21
N GLU A 89 12.56 17.50 12.07
CA GLU A 89 13.34 18.69 11.71
C GLU A 89 14.75 18.28 11.28
N ASP A 90 15.00 18.30 9.97
CA ASP A 90 16.30 18.00 9.37
C ASP A 90 16.61 19.00 8.25
N HIS A 91 17.43 20.01 8.56
CA HIS A 91 17.81 21.06 7.62
C HIS A 91 18.81 20.59 6.55
N ALA A 92 19.40 19.40 6.70
CA ALA A 92 20.32 18.82 5.73
C ALA A 92 19.60 17.95 4.68
N PHE A 93 18.32 17.62 4.89
CA PHE A 93 17.52 16.80 4.01
C PHE A 93 16.44 17.62 3.29
N TYR A 94 16.49 17.67 1.96
CA TYR A 94 15.50 18.38 1.15
C TYR A 94 14.57 17.40 0.42
N PRO A 95 13.31 17.23 0.87
CA PRO A 95 12.35 16.37 0.19
C PRO A 95 11.66 17.09 -0.97
N ALA A 96 11.77 16.54 -2.18
CA ALA A 96 10.98 16.94 -3.35
C ALA A 96 10.08 15.77 -3.80
N VAL A 97 8.91 15.64 -3.16
CA VAL A 97 7.98 14.54 -3.40
C VAL A 97 6.83 15.00 -4.29
N PHE A 98 6.78 14.47 -5.51
CA PHE A 98 5.69 14.70 -6.46
C PHE A 98 4.94 13.39 -6.67
N SER A 99 3.84 13.22 -5.95
CA SER A 99 3.01 12.01 -6.03
C SER A 99 1.53 12.36 -5.90
N ALA A 100 0.69 11.51 -6.49
CA ALA A 100 -0.75 11.54 -6.28
C ALA A 100 -1.12 10.69 -5.05
N PRO A 101 -2.13 11.11 -4.25
CA PRO A 101 -2.75 10.25 -3.25
C PRO A 101 -3.23 8.92 -3.85
N ILE A 102 -3.18 7.82 -3.10
CA ILE A 102 -3.53 6.49 -3.60
C ILE A 102 -5.00 6.35 -3.99
N ASP A 103 -5.88 7.17 -3.42
CA ASP A 103 -7.32 7.24 -3.68
C ASP A 103 -7.67 8.28 -4.75
N ALA A 104 -6.70 9.04 -5.25
CA ALA A 104 -6.94 10.02 -6.29
C ALA A 104 -7.41 9.34 -7.59
N ASN A 105 -8.33 10.02 -8.29
CA ASN A 105 -8.78 9.58 -9.61
C ASN A 105 -7.62 9.66 -10.61
N TRP A 106 -7.00 8.51 -10.85
CA TRP A 106 -5.82 8.37 -11.70
C TRP A 106 -6.09 8.72 -13.17
N LYS A 107 -7.37 8.79 -13.58
CA LYS A 107 -7.78 9.17 -14.95
C LYS A 107 -7.88 10.69 -15.14
N SER A 108 -7.66 11.48 -14.09
CA SER A 108 -7.84 12.94 -14.12
C SER A 108 -6.57 13.70 -14.49
N PRO A 109 -6.59 14.55 -15.55
CA PRO A 109 -5.47 15.43 -15.89
C PRO A 109 -5.01 16.34 -14.76
N LYS A 110 -5.92 16.75 -13.86
CA LYS A 110 -5.57 17.54 -12.67
C LYS A 110 -4.65 16.78 -11.71
N VAL A 111 -4.88 15.47 -11.56
CA VAL A 111 -4.03 14.59 -10.74
C VAL A 111 -2.66 14.42 -11.41
N TRP A 112 -2.62 14.33 -12.74
CA TRP A 112 -1.39 14.20 -13.51
C TRP A 112 -0.47 15.40 -13.33
N HIS A 113 -1.01 16.62 -13.47
CA HIS A 113 -0.26 17.87 -13.26
C HIS A 113 0.29 17.99 -11.83
N LYS A 114 -0.43 17.46 -10.83
CA LYS A 114 0.05 17.47 -9.44
C LYS A 114 1.25 16.52 -9.24
N ALA A 115 1.23 15.36 -9.88
CA ALA A 115 2.32 14.38 -9.79
C ALA A 115 3.48 14.67 -10.75
N ASN A 116 3.25 15.46 -11.81
CA ASN A 116 4.24 15.75 -12.85
C ASN A 116 4.39 17.27 -13.05
N PRO A 117 5.24 17.95 -12.26
CA PRO A 117 5.45 19.40 -12.38
C PRO A 117 5.95 19.88 -13.75
N SER A 118 6.51 18.98 -14.57
CA SER A 118 7.02 19.27 -15.91
C SER A 118 6.08 18.82 -17.05
N LEU A 119 4.86 18.38 -16.72
CA LEU A 119 3.85 18.03 -17.72
C LEU A 119 3.47 19.25 -18.56
N GLY A 120 3.43 19.08 -19.88
CA GLY A 120 3.28 20.15 -20.85
C GLY A 120 4.60 20.81 -21.27
N VAL A 121 5.73 20.48 -20.62
CA VAL A 121 7.06 21.00 -20.96
C VAL A 121 7.99 19.89 -21.45
N THR A 122 8.27 18.88 -20.62
CA THR A 122 9.16 17.76 -20.98
C THR A 122 8.39 16.52 -21.41
N VAL A 123 7.24 16.28 -20.79
CA VAL A 123 6.29 15.22 -21.16
C VAL A 123 5.04 15.90 -21.68
N THR A 124 4.48 15.42 -22.80
CA THR A 124 3.28 16.03 -23.38
C THR A 124 2.02 15.47 -22.73
N GLU A 125 0.97 16.29 -22.65
CA GLU A 125 -0.34 15.83 -22.17
C GLU A 125 -0.90 14.71 -23.06
N ALA A 126 -0.67 14.79 -24.37
CA ALA A 126 -1.10 13.76 -25.32
C ALA A 126 -0.46 12.39 -25.04
N PHE A 127 0.82 12.37 -24.64
CA PHE A 127 1.48 11.13 -24.25
C PHE A 127 0.85 10.53 -22.99
N LEU A 128 0.70 11.33 -21.93
CA LEU A 128 0.10 10.84 -20.68
C LEU A 128 -1.35 10.41 -20.86
N GLN A 129 -2.10 11.09 -21.73
CA GLN A 129 -3.45 10.71 -22.12
C GLN A 129 -3.46 9.34 -22.80
N ALA A 130 -2.56 9.09 -23.77
CA ALA A 130 -2.46 7.80 -24.44
C ALA A 130 -2.08 6.66 -23.48
N GLU A 131 -1.16 6.91 -22.55
CA GLU A 131 -0.78 5.94 -21.51
C GLU A 131 -1.94 5.65 -20.54
N CYS A 132 -2.72 6.68 -20.20
CA CYS A 132 -3.94 6.53 -19.40
C CYS A 132 -4.99 5.69 -20.14
N ASP A 133 -5.21 5.96 -21.42
CA ASP A 133 -6.18 5.20 -22.22
C ASP A 133 -5.79 3.73 -22.35
N LYS A 134 -4.49 3.45 -22.56
CA LYS A 134 -3.96 2.07 -22.51
C LYS A 134 -4.18 1.42 -21.15
N ALA A 135 -3.98 2.15 -20.05
CA ALA A 135 -4.20 1.65 -18.69
C ALA A 135 -5.68 1.35 -18.40
N LYS A 136 -6.63 2.04 -19.05
CA LYS A 136 -8.07 1.74 -18.92
C LYS A 136 -8.43 0.40 -19.53
N GLU A 137 -7.81 0.07 -20.66
CA GLU A 137 -8.06 -1.19 -21.38
C GLU A 137 -7.30 -2.38 -20.78
N LEU A 138 -6.17 -2.13 -20.10
CA LEU A 138 -5.29 -3.16 -19.58
C LEU A 138 -5.15 -3.05 -18.04
N PRO A 139 -5.93 -3.83 -17.26
CA PRO A 139 -5.84 -3.82 -15.80
C PRO A 139 -4.43 -4.09 -15.26
N ALA A 140 -3.65 -4.92 -15.96
CA ALA A 140 -2.25 -5.19 -15.61
C ALA A 140 -1.35 -3.95 -15.77
N TYR A 141 -1.68 -3.04 -16.70
CA TYR A 141 -0.93 -1.83 -16.96
C TYR A 141 -1.36 -0.66 -16.08
N GLU A 142 -2.58 -0.68 -15.52
CA GLU A 142 -3.04 0.36 -14.58
C GLU A 142 -2.05 0.54 -13.42
N THR A 143 -1.57 -0.56 -12.84
CA THR A 143 -0.60 -0.51 -11.73
C THR A 143 0.70 0.17 -12.17
N THR A 144 1.19 -0.16 -13.37
CA THR A 144 2.37 0.47 -13.96
C THR A 144 2.15 1.94 -14.24
N PHE A 145 0.99 2.34 -14.78
CA PHE A 145 0.66 3.74 -15.02
C PHE A 145 0.66 4.54 -13.72
N ARG A 146 -0.01 4.03 -12.70
CA ARG A 146 -0.11 4.65 -11.37
C ARG A 146 1.26 4.79 -10.71
N GLN A 147 2.10 3.76 -10.82
CA GLN A 147 3.46 3.80 -10.28
C GLN A 147 4.35 4.80 -11.03
N LEU A 148 4.46 4.67 -12.36
CA LEU A 148 5.43 5.42 -13.15
C LEU A 148 5.02 6.87 -13.40
N TYR A 149 3.73 7.14 -13.64
CA TYR A 149 3.27 8.47 -14.02
C TYR A 149 2.62 9.24 -12.87
N LEU A 150 2.17 8.56 -11.80
CA LEU A 150 1.58 9.24 -10.64
C LEU A 150 2.42 9.11 -9.37
N CYS A 151 3.56 8.39 -9.43
CA CYS A 151 4.40 8.08 -8.28
C CYS A 151 3.58 7.54 -7.09
N GLN A 152 2.58 6.71 -7.38
CA GLN A 152 1.79 6.04 -6.37
C GLN A 152 2.48 4.75 -5.93
N TRP A 153 2.62 4.58 -4.62
CA TRP A 153 3.06 3.32 -4.02
C TRP A 153 1.93 2.29 -4.10
N THR A 154 1.83 1.64 -5.25
CA THR A 154 0.89 0.57 -5.50
C THR A 154 1.44 -0.73 -4.91
N GLU A 155 0.61 -1.45 -4.16
CA GLU A 155 0.98 -2.81 -3.75
C GLU A 155 0.97 -3.69 -5.00
N SER A 156 2.00 -4.52 -5.20
CA SER A 156 2.03 -5.55 -6.25
C SER A 156 1.03 -6.68 -6.03
N LYS A 157 -0.02 -6.48 -5.23
CA LYS A 157 -1.11 -7.44 -5.18
C LYS A 157 -1.92 -7.23 -6.46
N LYS A 158 -1.73 -8.12 -7.44
CA LYS A 158 -2.76 -8.38 -8.44
C LYS A 158 -4.06 -8.56 -7.67
N ALA A 159 -4.93 -7.54 -7.67
CA ALA A 159 -6.24 -7.68 -7.10
C ALA A 159 -6.93 -8.79 -7.89
N TRP A 160 -7.21 -9.92 -7.24
CA TRP A 160 -7.84 -11.06 -7.90
C TRP A 160 -9.24 -10.70 -8.42
N ILE A 161 -9.90 -9.75 -7.75
CA ILE A 161 -11.20 -9.18 -8.11
C ILE A 161 -10.99 -7.69 -8.40
N SER A 162 -11.50 -7.21 -9.55
CA SER A 162 -11.45 -5.78 -9.88
C SER A 162 -12.39 -4.97 -8.98
N THR A 163 -12.06 -3.71 -8.72
CA THR A 163 -12.88 -2.81 -7.90
C THR A 163 -14.30 -2.66 -8.45
N ASP A 164 -14.45 -2.62 -9.78
CA ASP A 164 -15.75 -2.52 -10.45
C ASP A 164 -16.58 -3.80 -10.28
N ALA A 165 -15.95 -4.99 -10.39
CA ALA A 165 -16.62 -6.26 -10.14
C ALA A 165 -17.06 -6.38 -8.67
N TRP A 166 -16.21 -5.95 -7.73
CA TRP A 166 -16.56 -5.89 -6.31
C TRP A 166 -17.73 -4.95 -6.03
N ALA A 167 -17.70 -3.75 -6.62
CA ALA A 167 -18.77 -2.77 -6.45
C ALA A 167 -20.11 -3.25 -7.01
N ALA A 168 -20.11 -4.02 -8.12
CA ALA A 168 -21.32 -4.61 -8.68
C ALA A 168 -22.03 -5.57 -7.71
N CYS A 169 -21.28 -6.25 -6.83
CA CYS A 169 -21.82 -7.15 -5.82
C CYS A 169 -22.55 -6.43 -4.66
N ALA A 170 -22.37 -5.12 -4.49
CA ALA A 170 -23.02 -4.35 -3.42
C ALA A 170 -24.54 -4.14 -3.63
N SER A 171 -25.11 -4.70 -4.71
CA SER A 171 -26.51 -4.53 -5.11
C SER A 171 -27.47 -5.60 -4.56
N SER A 172 -26.97 -6.56 -3.78
CA SER A 172 -27.79 -7.63 -3.19
C SER A 172 -28.72 -7.11 -2.09
N ASP A 173 -30.00 -7.49 -2.13
CA ASP A 173 -31.00 -7.32 -1.07
C ASP A 173 -31.01 -8.52 -0.09
N ALA A 174 -29.93 -9.30 -0.05
CA ALA A 174 -29.76 -10.42 0.87
C ALA A 174 -29.90 -9.97 2.32
N THR A 175 -30.97 -10.46 2.96
CA THR A 175 -31.24 -10.28 4.38
C THR A 175 -31.48 -11.64 5.02
N ALA A 176 -31.22 -11.74 6.32
CA ALA A 176 -31.46 -12.96 7.07
C ALA A 176 -32.96 -13.37 7.03
N GLU A 177 -33.87 -12.41 6.87
CA GLU A 177 -35.31 -12.61 6.74
C GLU A 177 -35.65 -13.26 5.40
N ARG A 178 -35.14 -12.70 4.30
CA ARG A 178 -35.37 -13.21 2.94
C ARG A 178 -34.82 -14.62 2.74
N LEU A 179 -33.68 -14.90 3.37
CA LEU A 179 -32.95 -16.15 3.21
C LEU A 179 -33.37 -17.25 4.20
N ALA A 180 -34.32 -16.98 5.10
CA ALA A 180 -34.78 -17.96 6.08
C ALA A 180 -35.26 -19.27 5.42
N GLY A 181 -34.83 -20.41 5.95
CA GLY A 181 -35.14 -21.75 5.44
C GLY A 181 -34.42 -22.15 4.14
N ARG A 182 -33.70 -21.23 3.48
CA ARG A 182 -32.92 -21.55 2.27
C ARG A 182 -31.74 -22.45 2.60
N GLU A 183 -31.36 -23.26 1.61
CA GLU A 183 -30.14 -24.05 1.66
C GLU A 183 -28.91 -23.14 1.60
N CYS A 184 -27.94 -23.40 2.47
CA CYS A 184 -26.68 -22.67 2.50
C CYS A 184 -25.49 -23.53 2.91
N TYR A 185 -24.32 -23.04 2.55
CA TYR A 185 -23.02 -23.63 2.87
C TYR A 185 -22.20 -22.60 3.62
N GLY A 186 -21.55 -23.01 4.70
CA GLY A 186 -20.81 -22.09 5.55
C GLY A 186 -19.29 -22.28 5.48
N GLY A 187 -18.56 -21.21 5.67
CA GLY A 187 -17.13 -21.23 5.98
C GLY A 187 -16.84 -20.43 7.25
N LEU A 188 -16.10 -21.03 8.18
CA LEU A 188 -15.75 -20.46 9.46
C LEU A 188 -14.23 -20.26 9.57
N ASP A 189 -13.83 -19.02 9.83
CA ASP A 189 -12.44 -18.65 10.12
C ASP A 189 -12.34 -18.19 11.58
N LEU A 190 -11.49 -18.85 12.36
CA LEU A 190 -11.35 -18.61 13.80
C LEU A 190 -9.97 -18.07 14.14
N SER A 191 -9.98 -17.02 14.95
CA SER A 191 -8.81 -16.39 15.53
C SER A 191 -8.91 -16.36 17.04
N THR A 192 -7.77 -16.30 17.74
CA THR A 192 -7.75 -16.23 19.21
C THR A 192 -7.54 -14.83 19.76
N THR A 193 -6.50 -14.11 19.30
CA THR A 193 -6.04 -12.87 19.96
C THR A 193 -5.83 -11.70 19.01
N THR A 194 -5.15 -11.92 17.88
CA THR A 194 -4.69 -10.86 16.98
C THR A 194 -5.47 -10.71 15.68
N ASP A 195 -6.21 -11.71 15.23
CA ASP A 195 -6.95 -11.62 13.97
C ASP A 195 -8.46 -11.51 14.21
N LEU A 196 -9.23 -11.21 13.16
CA LEU A 196 -10.69 -11.28 13.19
C LEU A 196 -11.14 -12.73 13.06
N SER A 197 -12.25 -13.07 13.71
CA SER A 197 -12.97 -14.32 13.40
C SER A 197 -14.14 -13.99 12.49
N ALA A 198 -14.47 -14.86 11.54
CA ALA A 198 -15.54 -14.61 10.59
C ALA A 198 -16.33 -15.89 10.27
N LEU A 199 -17.63 -15.73 10.10
CA LEU A 199 -18.53 -16.74 9.55
C LEU A 199 -19.12 -16.17 8.27
N SER A 200 -19.06 -16.96 7.21
CA SER A 200 -19.76 -16.67 5.95
C SER A 200 -20.76 -17.78 5.67
N LEU A 201 -21.96 -17.42 5.24
CA LEU A 201 -22.95 -18.35 4.71
C LEU A 201 -23.29 -17.95 3.29
N ILE A 202 -23.05 -18.85 2.33
CA ILE A 202 -23.38 -18.68 0.92
C ILE A 202 -24.68 -19.40 0.58
N PHE A 203 -25.54 -18.73 -0.17
CA PHE A 203 -26.86 -19.19 -0.58
C PHE A 203 -26.91 -19.22 -2.11
N PRO A 204 -26.82 -20.40 -2.74
CA PRO A 204 -26.90 -20.51 -4.19
C PRO A 204 -28.28 -20.08 -4.72
N CYS A 205 -28.27 -19.35 -5.82
CA CYS A 205 -29.46 -18.94 -6.58
C CYS A 205 -29.58 -19.71 -7.90
N ASP A 206 -30.79 -19.81 -8.44
CA ASP A 206 -31.07 -20.59 -9.65
C ASP A 206 -30.41 -20.00 -10.91
N ASP A 207 -30.12 -18.70 -10.90
CA ASP A 207 -29.42 -17.99 -11.99
C ASP A 207 -27.89 -18.15 -11.93
N GLY A 208 -27.38 -18.93 -10.97
CA GLY A 208 -25.95 -19.15 -10.75
C GLY A 208 -25.27 -18.05 -9.91
N SER A 209 -26.00 -17.02 -9.48
CA SER A 209 -25.49 -16.06 -8.49
C SER A 209 -25.48 -16.66 -7.08
N VAL A 210 -24.82 -15.97 -6.15
CA VAL A 210 -24.80 -16.35 -4.73
C VAL A 210 -25.13 -15.15 -3.87
N ASP A 211 -26.08 -15.32 -2.95
CA ASP A 211 -26.26 -14.39 -1.84
C ASP A 211 -25.34 -14.78 -0.70
N VAL A 212 -24.84 -13.79 0.04
CA VAL A 212 -23.91 -14.05 1.14
C VAL A 212 -24.30 -13.26 2.38
N LEU A 213 -24.33 -13.95 3.52
CA LEU A 213 -24.40 -13.32 4.84
C LEU A 213 -23.07 -13.52 5.55
N PHE A 214 -22.58 -12.47 6.20
CA PHE A 214 -21.32 -12.47 6.93
C PHE A 214 -21.52 -11.99 8.36
N TRP A 215 -20.78 -12.63 9.27
CA TRP A 215 -20.61 -12.20 10.64
C TRP A 215 -19.12 -12.11 10.92
N VAL A 216 -18.70 -11.02 11.55
CA VAL A 216 -17.29 -10.76 11.85
C VAL A 216 -17.18 -10.39 13.31
N TRP A 217 -16.23 -10.99 14.03
CA TRP A 217 -16.02 -10.79 15.46
C TRP A 217 -14.62 -10.27 15.77
N CYS A 218 -14.56 -9.43 16.80
CA CYS A 218 -13.32 -8.89 17.35
C CYS A 218 -13.46 -8.75 18.87
N PRO A 219 -12.41 -9.02 19.67
CA PRO A 219 -12.43 -8.73 21.10
C PRO A 219 -12.62 -7.23 21.35
N GLU A 220 -13.55 -6.87 22.24
CA GLU A 220 -13.96 -5.48 22.48
C GLU A 220 -12.78 -4.60 22.95
N GLU A 221 -11.94 -5.13 23.85
CA GLU A 221 -10.77 -4.41 24.37
C GLU A 221 -9.74 -4.07 23.27
N GLY A 222 -9.73 -4.85 22.18
CA GLY A 222 -8.82 -4.68 21.05
C GLY A 222 -9.27 -3.63 20.03
N ILE A 223 -10.55 -3.27 19.97
CA ILE A 223 -11.14 -2.49 18.87
C ILE A 223 -10.45 -1.13 18.70
N ARG A 224 -10.31 -0.33 19.78
CA ARG A 224 -9.69 1.00 19.71
C ARG A 224 -8.23 0.97 19.31
N ARG A 225 -7.50 -0.05 19.77
CA ARG A 225 -6.08 -0.23 19.43
C ARG A 225 -5.95 -0.56 17.94
N ARG A 226 -6.79 -1.47 17.44
CA ARG A 226 -6.83 -1.90 16.03
C ARG A 226 -7.20 -0.78 15.08
N SER A 227 -8.18 0.06 15.43
CA SER A 227 -8.53 1.22 14.59
C SER A 227 -7.33 2.13 14.32
N ARG A 228 -6.40 2.24 15.29
CA ARG A 228 -5.19 3.06 15.16
C ARG A 228 -4.06 2.34 14.42
N SER A 229 -3.81 1.07 14.70
CA SER A 229 -2.72 0.32 14.07
C SER A 229 -3.00 0.04 12.59
N ASP A 230 -4.22 -0.40 12.29
CA ASP A 230 -4.60 -0.89 10.97
C ASP A 230 -5.15 0.25 10.09
N ARG A 231 -5.33 1.45 10.68
CA ARG A 231 -5.92 2.64 10.06
C ARG A 231 -7.29 2.35 9.41
N ALA A 232 -8.07 1.44 10.01
CA ALA A 232 -9.41 1.08 9.57
C ALA A 232 -10.44 1.39 10.67
N PRO A 233 -11.70 1.72 10.34
CA PRO A 233 -12.66 2.24 11.32
C PRO A 233 -13.44 1.13 12.05
N TYR A 234 -12.74 0.24 12.77
CA TYR A 234 -13.35 -0.89 13.50
C TYR A 234 -14.40 -0.45 14.52
N ASP A 235 -14.15 0.66 15.20
CA ASP A 235 -15.08 1.31 16.13
C ASP A 235 -16.38 1.74 15.44
N VAL A 236 -16.28 2.29 14.23
CA VAL A 236 -17.46 2.65 13.44
C VAL A 236 -18.20 1.41 12.97
N TRP A 237 -17.48 0.35 12.55
CA TRP A 237 -18.10 -0.91 12.13
C TRP A 237 -18.83 -1.59 13.27
N ALA A 238 -18.28 -1.56 14.50
CA ALA A 238 -18.94 -2.08 15.69
C ALA A 238 -20.24 -1.33 15.99
N VAL A 239 -20.20 0.00 15.96
CA VAL A 239 -21.40 0.84 16.17
C VAL A 239 -22.46 0.62 15.09
N LYS A 240 -22.04 0.39 13.84
CA LYS A 240 -22.95 0.14 12.71
C LYS A 240 -23.42 -1.32 12.60
N GLY A 241 -22.94 -2.22 13.47
CA GLY A 241 -23.30 -3.64 13.44
C GLY A 241 -22.65 -4.46 12.33
N PHE A 242 -21.62 -3.92 11.65
CA PHE A 242 -20.82 -4.68 10.67
C PHE A 242 -19.73 -5.53 11.34
N LEU A 243 -19.40 -5.22 12.60
CA LEU A 243 -18.45 -5.95 13.43
C LEU A 243 -19.13 -6.24 14.77
N HIS A 244 -18.98 -7.45 15.29
CA HIS A 244 -19.58 -7.90 16.54
C HIS A 244 -18.50 -8.00 17.63
N PRO A 245 -18.48 -7.09 18.62
CA PRO A 245 -17.55 -7.19 19.72
C PRO A 245 -17.82 -8.44 20.57
N THR A 246 -16.78 -9.23 20.85
CA THR A 246 -16.84 -10.28 21.87
C THR A 246 -16.30 -9.75 23.20
N PRO A 247 -16.89 -10.14 24.35
CA PRO A 247 -16.43 -9.64 25.65
C PRO A 247 -14.98 -10.02 25.96
N GLY A 248 -14.22 -9.05 26.48
CA GLY A 248 -12.85 -9.25 26.97
C GLY A 248 -11.75 -9.06 25.92
N ALA A 249 -10.57 -9.63 26.22
CA ALA A 249 -9.34 -9.44 25.46
C ALA A 249 -9.09 -10.51 24.38
N VAL A 250 -9.86 -11.59 24.37
CA VAL A 250 -9.75 -12.72 23.43
C VAL A 250 -11.10 -13.02 22.79
N VAL A 251 -11.09 -13.69 21.63
CA VAL A 251 -12.35 -14.07 20.98
C VAL A 251 -13.04 -15.16 21.80
N ASP A 252 -14.23 -14.85 22.30
CA ASP A 252 -15.07 -15.82 22.98
C ASP A 252 -15.77 -16.74 21.94
N TYR A 253 -15.35 -17.99 21.89
CA TYR A 253 -15.91 -18.97 20.96
C TYR A 253 -17.34 -19.39 21.32
N ASP A 254 -17.80 -19.19 22.57
CA ASP A 254 -19.19 -19.47 22.92
C ASP A 254 -20.15 -18.50 22.23
N PHE A 255 -19.74 -17.24 22.05
CA PHE A 255 -20.49 -16.25 21.26
C PHE A 255 -20.63 -16.64 19.80
N ILE A 256 -19.53 -17.11 19.20
CA ILE A 256 -19.52 -17.57 17.80
C ILE A 256 -20.37 -18.83 17.66
N ALA A 257 -20.20 -19.80 18.57
CA ALA A 257 -20.98 -21.03 18.58
C ALA A 257 -22.48 -20.76 18.70
N GLU A 258 -22.88 -19.78 19.52
CA GLU A 258 -24.30 -19.41 19.63
C GLU A 258 -24.85 -18.80 18.33
N THR A 259 -24.07 -17.96 17.65
CA THR A 259 -24.49 -17.43 16.34
C THR A 259 -24.63 -18.55 15.31
N ILE A 260 -23.70 -19.51 15.29
CA ILE A 260 -23.80 -20.69 14.42
C ILE A 260 -25.07 -21.49 14.74
N ARG A 261 -25.39 -21.73 16.02
CA ARG A 261 -26.63 -22.42 16.41
C ARG A 261 -27.87 -21.67 15.94
N GLN A 262 -27.88 -20.34 16.02
CA GLN A 262 -28.99 -19.51 15.52
C GLN A 262 -29.13 -19.60 14.00
N CYS A 263 -28.02 -19.58 13.27
CA CYS A 263 -28.00 -19.79 11.82
C CYS A 263 -28.55 -21.19 11.46
N CYS A 264 -28.13 -22.25 12.14
CA CYS A 264 -28.63 -23.61 11.89
C CYS A 264 -30.12 -23.78 12.20
N LYS A 265 -30.69 -22.97 13.11
CA LYS A 265 -32.15 -22.95 13.37
C LYS A 265 -32.91 -22.19 12.29
N ARG A 266 -32.28 -21.15 11.71
CA ARG A 266 -32.92 -20.21 10.78
C ARG A 266 -32.78 -20.62 9.32
N PHE A 267 -31.70 -21.29 8.97
CA PHE A 267 -31.32 -21.66 7.59
C PHE A 267 -31.09 -23.17 7.48
N ALA A 268 -31.23 -23.71 6.27
CA ALA A 268 -30.94 -25.11 6.00
C ALA A 268 -29.45 -25.32 5.71
N VAL A 269 -28.61 -25.13 6.73
CA VAL A 269 -27.15 -25.28 6.64
C VAL A 269 -26.78 -26.72 6.31
N LYS A 270 -26.08 -26.94 5.19
CA LYS A 270 -25.67 -28.28 4.73
C LYS A 270 -24.30 -28.69 5.21
N SER A 271 -23.37 -27.75 5.24
CA SER A 271 -22.00 -27.96 5.71
C SER A 271 -21.43 -26.67 6.27
N LEU A 272 -20.47 -26.83 7.17
CA LEU A 272 -19.64 -25.75 7.68
C LEU A 272 -18.18 -26.21 7.53
N GLY A 273 -17.42 -25.47 6.72
CA GLY A 273 -15.98 -25.67 6.51
C GLY A 273 -15.14 -24.83 7.47
#